data_AF-A0A0U3MJ15-F1
#
_entry.id   AF-A0A0U3MJ15-F1
#
_cell.length_a   1.000
_cell.length_b   1.000
_cell.length_c   1.000
_cell.angle_alpha   90.00
_cell.angle_beta   90.00
_cell.angle_gamma   90.00
#
_symmetry.space_group_name_H-M   'P 1'
#
loop_
_entity.id
_entity.type
_entity.pdbx_description
1 polymer ?
#
loop_
_entity_poly.entity_id
_entity_poly.type
_entity_poly.pdbx_seq_one_letter_code
_entity_poly.pdbx_strand_id
1 'polypeptide(L)'
;MAALDLRSLKTLLWAKRRRLEALEGDVKSAAAGVQAAEEALQAAVSRHQGCVQEVQGCERDIEQMVSSPRFVPQDAVTLRHVLDTLQGLAAQAAQAVQTAQAQRVQAQTVLDAARLALQRAQQQIEQLEDRRKRRLVEIDQAAEDTQDEESEEAAVARKLAQTRAESAAGTMTGAMAHPTADAEASLMRSDALACA
;
A
#
# COMPACT_ATOMS: atom_id res chain seq x y z
N MET A 1 -23.70 -8.19 -3.58
CA MET A 1 -22.49 -7.73 -4.33
C MET A 1 -21.42 -7.09 -3.43
N ALA A 2 -21.78 -6.37 -2.37
CA ALA A 2 -20.84 -5.67 -1.47
C ALA A 2 -19.78 -6.58 -0.78
N ALA A 3 -20.16 -7.80 -0.37
CA ALA A 3 -19.22 -8.75 0.27
C ALA A 3 -18.11 -9.23 -0.68
N LEU A 4 -18.38 -9.34 -1.98
CA LEU A 4 -17.38 -9.70 -3.00
C LEU A 4 -16.39 -8.54 -3.23
N ASP A 5 -16.87 -7.29 -3.19
CA ASP A 5 -16.04 -6.08 -3.30
C ASP A 5 -15.04 -5.99 -2.13
N LEU A 6 -15.50 -6.16 -0.88
CA LEU A 6 -14.63 -6.17 0.30
C LEU A 6 -13.58 -7.29 0.29
N ARG A 7 -13.96 -8.50 -0.16
CA ARG A 7 -13.02 -9.62 -0.28
C ARG A 7 -11.94 -9.31 -1.32
N SER A 8 -12.34 -8.71 -2.44
CA SER A 8 -11.42 -8.31 -3.51
C SER A 8 -10.41 -7.25 -3.02
N LEU A 9 -10.88 -6.25 -2.28
CA LEU A 9 -10.05 -5.20 -1.67
C LEU A 9 -9.08 -5.77 -0.64
N LYS A 10 -9.51 -6.74 0.18
CA LYS A 10 -8.65 -7.43 1.15
C LYS A 10 -7.51 -8.17 0.44
N THR A 11 -7.82 -8.91 -0.63
CA THR A 11 -6.80 -9.63 -1.42
C THR A 11 -5.82 -8.66 -2.08
N LEU A 12 -6.32 -7.54 -2.63
CA LEU A 12 -5.48 -6.51 -3.23
C LEU A 12 -4.54 -5.87 -2.20
N LEU A 13 -5.05 -5.53 -1.02
CA LEU A 13 -4.24 -4.99 0.08
C LEU A 13 -3.16 -5.98 0.52
N TRP A 14 -3.51 -7.26 0.66
CA TRP A 14 -2.52 -8.31 0.97
C TRP A 14 -1.41 -8.38 -0.10
N ALA A 15 -1.79 -8.41 -1.37
CA ALA A 15 -0.82 -8.47 -2.48
C ALA A 15 0.09 -7.22 -2.52
N LYS A 16 -0.48 -6.03 -2.29
CA LYS A 16 0.25 -4.77 -2.24
C LYS A 16 1.22 -4.71 -1.06
N ARG A 17 0.81 -5.13 0.13
CA ARG A 17 1.67 -5.21 1.32
C ARG A 17 2.84 -6.17 1.11
N ARG A 18 2.60 -7.34 0.48
CA ARG A 18 3.69 -8.27 0.13
C ARG A 18 4.67 -7.66 -0.87
N ARG A 19 4.20 -6.84 -1.82
CA ARG A 19 5.08 -6.11 -2.75
C ARG A 19 5.89 -5.00 -2.05
N LEU A 20 5.37 -4.46 -0.95
CA LEU A 20 6.06 -3.45 -0.16
C LEU A 20 7.32 -4.02 0.49
N GLU A 21 7.28 -5.26 1.00
CA GLU A 21 8.45 -5.97 1.53
C GLU A 21 9.58 -6.08 0.48
N ALA A 22 9.23 -6.35 -0.79
CA ALA A 22 10.20 -6.39 -1.88
C ALA A 22 10.82 -5.01 -2.14
N LEU A 23 10.00 -3.94 -2.15
CA LEU A 23 10.49 -2.57 -2.33
C LEU A 23 11.38 -2.10 -1.16
N GLU A 24 11.09 -2.51 0.06
CA GLU A 24 11.99 -2.27 1.20
C GLU A 24 13.33 -3.00 1.04
N GLY A 25 13.29 -4.22 0.49
CA GLY A 25 14.48 -4.95 0.07
C GLY A 25 15.29 -4.20 -0.98
N ASP A 26 14.63 -3.65 -2.00
CA ASP A 26 15.27 -2.85 -3.06
C ASP A 26 15.93 -1.59 -2.47
N VAL A 27 15.27 -0.89 -1.55
CA VAL A 27 15.86 0.28 -0.85
C VAL A 27 17.10 -0.12 -0.05
N LYS A 28 17.05 -1.24 0.68
CA LYS A 28 18.21 -1.74 1.43
C LYS A 28 19.37 -2.11 0.51
N SER A 29 19.09 -2.80 -0.59
CA SER A 29 20.10 -3.17 -1.59
C SER A 29 20.71 -1.95 -2.26
N ALA A 30 19.89 -0.96 -2.65
CA ALA A 30 20.37 0.29 -3.23
C ALA A 30 21.22 1.10 -2.24
N ALA A 31 20.83 1.14 -0.95
CA ALA A 31 21.60 1.82 0.09
C ALA A 31 22.98 1.16 0.30
N ALA A 32 23.04 -0.18 0.30
CA ALA A 32 24.30 -0.90 0.32
C ALA A 32 25.15 -0.62 -0.92
N GLY A 33 24.51 -0.48 -2.09
CA GLY A 33 25.18 -0.08 -3.33
C GLY A 33 25.81 1.32 -3.27
N VAL A 34 25.12 2.30 -2.65
CA VAL A 34 25.68 3.64 -2.40
C VAL A 34 26.89 3.56 -1.49
N GLN A 35 26.79 2.81 -0.38
CA GLN A 35 27.91 2.65 0.55
C GLN A 35 29.13 2.02 -0.14
N ALA A 36 28.93 0.94 -0.91
CA ALA A 36 30.01 0.31 -1.66
C ALA A 36 30.64 1.27 -2.69
N ALA A 37 29.86 2.11 -3.35
CA ALA A 37 30.37 3.12 -4.28
C ALA A 37 31.14 4.25 -3.57
N GLU A 38 30.73 4.64 -2.36
CA GLU A 38 31.46 5.60 -1.52
C GLU A 38 32.80 5.04 -1.05
N GLU A 39 32.84 3.78 -0.62
CA GLU A 39 34.07 3.08 -0.25
C GLU A 39 35.03 2.96 -1.46
N ALA A 40 34.49 2.63 -2.64
CA ALA A 40 35.27 2.58 -3.88
C ALA A 40 35.84 3.94 -4.29
N LEU A 41 35.04 5.02 -4.15
CA LEU A 41 35.50 6.38 -4.39
C LEU A 41 36.61 6.78 -3.42
N GLN A 42 36.45 6.47 -2.13
CA GLN A 42 37.46 6.76 -1.12
C GLN A 42 38.78 6.03 -1.43
N ALA A 43 38.72 4.75 -1.79
CA ALA A 43 39.89 3.99 -2.19
C ALA A 43 40.57 4.57 -3.45
N ALA A 44 39.80 5.00 -4.45
CA ALA A 44 40.33 5.65 -5.65
C ALA A 44 41.02 6.98 -5.33
N VAL A 45 40.43 7.80 -4.45
CA VAL A 45 41.00 9.08 -4.01
C VAL A 45 42.30 8.86 -3.25
N SER A 46 42.34 7.93 -2.30
CA SER A 46 43.56 7.59 -1.56
C SER A 46 44.66 7.08 -2.49
N ARG A 47 44.32 6.25 -3.48
CA ARG A 47 45.29 5.79 -4.49
C ARG A 47 45.84 6.94 -5.32
N HIS A 48 44.98 7.84 -5.79
CA HIS A 48 45.41 9.01 -6.56
C HIS A 48 46.34 9.91 -5.74
N GLN A 49 46.01 10.16 -4.47
CA GLN A 49 46.88 10.92 -3.56
C GLN A 49 48.25 10.25 -3.38
N GLY A 50 48.29 8.92 -3.23
CA GLY A 50 49.54 8.16 -3.18
C GLY A 50 50.40 8.37 -4.44
N CYS A 51 49.81 8.24 -5.63
CA CYS A 51 50.54 8.49 -6.88
C CYS A 51 51.05 9.93 -7.00
N VAL A 52 50.27 10.92 -6.56
CA VAL A 52 50.71 12.34 -6.55
C VAL A 52 51.90 12.54 -5.61
N GLN A 53 51.89 11.91 -4.43
CA GLN A 53 53.02 11.97 -3.50
C GLN A 53 54.27 11.30 -4.07
N GLU A 54 54.13 10.19 -4.77
CA GLU A 54 55.24 9.51 -5.46
C GLU A 54 55.84 10.38 -6.57
N VAL A 55 54.99 11.06 -7.37
CA VAL A 55 55.44 12.03 -8.39
C VAL A 55 56.24 13.16 -7.72
N GLN A 56 55.70 13.78 -6.67
CA GLN A 56 56.38 14.85 -5.94
C GLN A 56 57.67 14.37 -5.23
N GLY A 57 57.73 13.10 -4.83
CA GLY A 57 58.96 12.48 -4.33
C GLY A 57 60.02 12.40 -5.41
N CYS A 58 59.66 11.86 -6.58
CA CYS A 58 60.57 11.72 -7.71
C CYS A 58 61.05 13.07 -8.25
N GLU A 59 60.19 14.09 -8.30
CA GLU A 59 60.58 15.46 -8.67
C GLU A 59 61.64 16.04 -7.71
N ARG A 60 61.44 15.86 -6.39
CA ARG A 60 62.44 16.27 -5.39
C ARG A 60 63.74 15.51 -5.51
N ASP A 61 63.70 14.21 -5.81
CA ASP A 61 64.90 13.40 -6.01
C ASP A 61 65.70 13.87 -7.24
N ILE A 62 65.00 14.24 -8.32
CA ILE A 62 65.62 14.84 -9.52
C ILE A 62 66.29 16.17 -9.17
N GLU A 63 65.61 17.07 -8.44
CA GLU A 63 66.15 18.37 -8.02
C GLU A 63 67.41 18.21 -7.13
N GLN A 64 67.38 17.28 -6.18
CA GLN A 64 68.53 16.98 -5.31
C GLN A 64 69.70 16.39 -6.08
N MET A 65 69.43 15.50 -7.04
CA MET A 65 70.47 14.91 -7.88
C MET A 65 71.13 15.96 -8.79
N VAL A 66 70.36 16.88 -9.40
CA VAL A 66 70.91 17.95 -10.26
C VAL A 66 71.77 18.93 -9.46
N SER A 67 71.46 19.17 -8.19
CA SER A 67 72.25 20.01 -7.29
C SER A 67 73.44 19.29 -6.64
N SER A 68 73.60 17.97 -6.88
CA SER A 68 74.66 17.17 -6.29
C SER A 68 76.01 17.33 -7.00
N PRO A 69 77.13 17.46 -6.27
CA PRO A 69 78.47 17.48 -6.86
C PRO A 69 78.89 16.14 -7.51
N ARG A 70 78.10 15.06 -7.33
CA ARG A 70 78.32 13.73 -7.91
C ARG A 70 77.31 13.40 -9.01
N PHE A 71 76.84 14.41 -9.73
CA PHE A 71 75.85 14.24 -10.80
C PHE A 71 76.30 13.23 -11.88
N VAL A 72 75.43 12.28 -12.20
CA VAL A 72 75.61 11.32 -13.30
C VAL A 72 74.47 11.53 -14.31
N PRO A 73 74.75 11.91 -15.56
CA PRO A 73 73.71 12.18 -16.57
C PRO A 73 72.76 11.00 -16.83
N GLN A 74 73.27 9.77 -16.74
CA GLN A 74 72.49 8.55 -16.94
C GLN A 74 71.36 8.41 -15.90
N ASP A 75 71.62 8.80 -14.65
CA ASP A 75 70.65 8.74 -13.56
C ASP A 75 69.52 9.76 -13.79
N ALA A 76 69.84 10.92 -14.38
CA ALA A 76 68.87 11.93 -14.75
C ALA A 76 67.86 11.42 -15.79
N VAL A 77 68.35 10.72 -16.82
CA VAL A 77 67.49 10.11 -17.84
C VAL A 77 66.61 9.01 -17.22
N THR A 78 67.19 8.21 -16.33
CA THR A 78 66.46 7.13 -15.65
C THR A 78 65.34 7.69 -14.77
N LEU A 79 65.64 8.68 -13.92
CA LEU A 79 64.63 9.32 -13.08
C LEU A 79 63.58 10.05 -13.90
N ARG A 80 63.93 10.60 -15.07
CA ARG A 80 62.95 11.21 -15.97
C ARG A 80 61.94 10.17 -16.49
N HIS A 81 62.39 8.99 -16.90
CA HIS A 81 61.50 7.90 -17.31
C HIS A 81 60.62 7.39 -16.16
N VAL A 82 61.17 7.33 -14.94
CA VAL A 82 60.39 7.00 -13.74
C VAL A 82 59.31 8.05 -13.51
N LEU A 83 59.67 9.34 -13.58
CA LEU A 83 58.72 10.45 -13.44
C LEU A 83 57.59 10.37 -14.48
N ASP A 84 57.92 10.17 -15.76
CA ASP A 84 56.92 10.05 -16.84
C ASP A 84 55.96 8.88 -16.57
N THR A 85 56.48 7.76 -16.05
CA THR A 85 55.67 6.59 -15.67
C THR A 85 54.74 6.90 -14.50
N LEU A 86 55.26 7.55 -13.46
CA LEU A 86 54.48 7.96 -12.28
C LEU A 86 53.40 8.98 -12.64
N GLN A 87 53.69 9.93 -13.52
CA GLN A 87 52.71 10.88 -14.04
C GLN A 87 51.59 10.17 -14.82
N GLY A 88 51.94 9.17 -15.63
CA GLY A 88 50.97 8.31 -16.30
C GLY A 88 50.06 7.56 -15.32
N LEU A 89 50.62 6.99 -14.25
CA LEU A 89 49.85 6.32 -13.20
C LEU A 89 48.95 7.28 -12.42
N ALA A 90 49.46 8.48 -12.10
CA ALA A 90 48.67 9.52 -11.43
C ALA A 90 47.48 9.98 -12.29
N ALA A 91 47.68 10.12 -13.60
CA ALA A 91 46.60 10.46 -14.55
C ALA A 91 45.54 9.34 -14.64
N GLN A 92 45.96 8.07 -14.69
CA GLN A 92 45.04 6.94 -14.66
C GLN A 92 44.26 6.88 -13.33
N ALA A 93 44.93 7.12 -12.21
CA ALA A 93 44.27 7.18 -10.90
C ALA A 93 43.25 8.34 -10.83
N ALA A 94 43.56 9.49 -11.43
CA ALA A 94 42.62 10.61 -11.52
C ALA A 94 41.37 10.24 -12.33
N GLN A 95 41.52 9.53 -13.46
CA GLN A 95 40.39 9.02 -14.24
C GLN A 95 39.56 8.00 -13.44
N ALA A 96 40.21 7.14 -12.65
CA ALA A 96 39.52 6.21 -11.77
C ALA A 96 38.67 6.93 -10.70
N VAL A 97 39.17 8.04 -10.13
CA VAL A 97 38.40 8.89 -9.22
C VAL A 97 37.15 9.45 -9.90
N GLN A 98 37.29 10.01 -11.11
CA GLN A 98 36.14 10.53 -11.87
C GLN A 98 35.09 9.45 -12.15
N THR A 99 35.54 8.25 -12.53
CA THR A 99 34.67 7.10 -12.79
C THR A 99 33.94 6.67 -11.51
N ALA A 100 34.65 6.53 -10.39
CA ALA A 100 34.06 6.16 -9.11
C ALA A 100 33.07 7.22 -8.61
N GLN A 101 33.34 8.50 -8.87
CA GLN A 101 32.43 9.59 -8.53
C GLN A 101 31.14 9.52 -9.36
N ALA A 102 31.24 9.23 -10.66
CA ALA A 102 30.07 9.01 -11.50
C ALA A 102 29.25 7.80 -11.03
N GLN A 103 29.90 6.71 -10.65
CA GLN A 103 29.24 5.52 -10.09
C GLN A 103 28.52 5.82 -8.77
N ARG A 104 29.12 6.61 -7.87
CA ARG A 104 28.46 7.07 -6.64
C ARG A 104 27.20 7.87 -6.94
N VAL A 105 27.27 8.82 -7.87
CA VAL A 105 26.09 9.61 -8.28
C VAL A 105 25.01 8.71 -8.85
N GLN A 106 25.37 7.76 -9.71
CA GLN A 106 24.43 6.78 -10.26
C GLN A 106 23.78 5.94 -9.15
N ALA A 107 24.56 5.39 -8.22
CA ALA A 107 24.03 4.62 -7.08
C ALA A 107 23.05 5.45 -6.24
N GLN A 108 23.37 6.74 -6.01
CA GLN A 108 22.48 7.65 -5.28
C GLN A 108 21.15 7.85 -6.03
N THR A 109 21.18 8.04 -7.35
CA THR A 109 19.94 8.17 -8.14
C THR A 109 19.06 6.92 -8.08
N VAL A 110 19.67 5.73 -8.03
CA VAL A 110 18.94 4.46 -7.88
C VAL A 110 18.29 4.37 -6.50
N LEU A 111 19.01 4.75 -5.44
CA LEU A 111 18.46 4.79 -4.07
C LEU A 111 17.27 5.74 -3.96
N ASP A 112 17.37 6.94 -4.54
CA ASP A 112 16.30 7.92 -4.50
C ASP A 112 15.05 7.44 -5.28
N ALA A 113 15.26 6.80 -6.43
CA ALA A 113 14.19 6.16 -7.19
C ALA A 113 13.50 5.02 -6.41
N ALA A 114 14.28 4.17 -5.72
CA ALA A 114 13.74 3.09 -4.89
C ALA A 114 12.92 3.63 -3.70
N ARG A 115 13.40 4.69 -3.04
CA ARG A 115 12.68 5.37 -1.94
C ARG A 115 11.35 5.96 -2.43
N LEU A 116 11.36 6.61 -3.58
CA LEU A 116 10.15 7.17 -4.17
C LEU A 116 9.14 6.09 -4.56
N ALA A 117 9.61 4.96 -5.10
CA ALA A 117 8.75 3.82 -5.40
C ALA A 117 8.11 3.23 -4.14
N LEU A 118 8.87 3.09 -3.05
CA LEU A 118 8.37 2.65 -1.75
C LEU A 118 7.32 3.60 -1.18
N GLN A 119 7.59 4.90 -1.19
CA GLN A 119 6.65 5.93 -0.70
C GLN A 119 5.34 5.91 -1.49
N ARG A 120 5.40 5.82 -2.83
CA ARG A 120 4.20 5.71 -3.67
C ARG A 120 3.41 4.44 -3.35
N ALA A 121 4.08 3.31 -3.12
CA ALA A 121 3.43 2.06 -2.76
C ALA A 121 2.73 2.14 -1.39
N GLN A 122 3.37 2.79 -0.41
CA GLN A 122 2.77 3.05 0.91
C GLN A 122 1.50 3.91 0.79
N GLN A 123 1.55 5.01 0.05
CA GLN A 123 0.39 5.88 -0.19
C GLN A 123 -0.76 5.13 -0.88
N GLN A 124 -0.47 4.26 -1.85
CA GLN A 124 -1.49 3.43 -2.49
C GLN A 124 -2.16 2.46 -1.51
N ILE A 125 -1.41 1.89 -0.57
CA ILE A 125 -1.95 1.00 0.45
C ILE A 125 -2.88 1.78 1.38
N GLU A 126 -2.45 2.95 1.86
CA GLU A 126 -3.24 3.83 2.72
C GLU A 126 -4.58 4.21 2.04
N GLN A 127 -4.54 4.63 0.78
CA GLN A 127 -5.75 4.93 0.00
C GLN A 127 -6.71 3.73 -0.12
N LEU A 128 -6.17 2.52 -0.32
CA LEU A 128 -6.96 1.30 -0.40
C LEU A 128 -7.55 0.91 0.96
N GLU A 129 -6.83 1.13 2.05
CA GLU A 129 -7.32 0.92 3.41
C GLU A 129 -8.47 1.87 3.72
N ASP A 130 -8.33 3.15 3.40
CA ASP A 130 -9.40 4.13 3.61
C ASP A 130 -10.61 3.88 2.73
N ARG A 131 -10.40 3.41 1.50
CA ARG A 131 -11.51 2.95 0.65
C ARG A 131 -12.22 1.76 1.29
N ARG A 132 -11.48 0.80 1.84
CA ARG A 132 -12.05 -0.37 2.53
C ARG A 132 -12.83 0.05 3.78
N LYS A 133 -12.30 0.96 4.60
CA LYS A 133 -13.00 1.49 5.78
C LYS A 133 -14.31 2.18 5.41
N ARG A 134 -14.30 3.04 4.39
CA ARG A 134 -15.51 3.70 3.87
C ARG A 134 -16.57 2.70 3.42
N ARG A 135 -16.16 1.67 2.67
CA ARG A 135 -17.08 0.60 2.25
C ARG A 135 -17.68 -0.18 3.41
N LEU A 136 -16.95 -0.39 4.51
CA LEU A 136 -17.51 -1.04 5.70
C LEU A 136 -18.58 -0.15 6.34
N VAL A 137 -18.30 1.13 6.53
CA VAL A 137 -19.27 2.09 7.07
C VAL A 137 -20.54 2.16 6.22
N GLU A 138 -20.41 2.21 4.88
CA GLU A 138 -21.56 2.20 3.97
C GLU A 138 -22.40 0.92 4.09
N ILE A 139 -21.76 -0.23 4.31
CA ILE A 139 -22.47 -1.51 4.49
C ILE A 139 -23.20 -1.54 5.83
N ASP A 140 -22.55 -1.07 6.90
CA ASP A 140 -23.14 -1.02 8.23
C ASP A 140 -24.36 -0.07 8.24
N GLN A 141 -24.23 1.12 7.63
CA GLN A 141 -25.34 2.06 7.45
C GLN A 141 -26.50 1.47 6.65
N ALA A 142 -26.21 0.82 5.51
CA ALA A 142 -27.27 0.20 4.72
C ALA A 142 -27.96 -0.96 5.45
N ALA A 143 -27.26 -1.66 6.33
CA ALA A 143 -27.83 -2.72 7.17
C ALA A 143 -28.72 -2.14 8.28
N GLU A 144 -28.31 -1.04 8.90
CA GLU A 144 -29.13 -0.28 9.86
C GLU A 144 -30.42 0.22 9.18
N ASP A 145 -30.31 0.86 8.00
CA ASP A 145 -31.45 1.34 7.23
C ASP A 145 -32.44 0.21 6.90
N THR A 146 -31.92 -0.94 6.44
CA THR A 146 -32.77 -2.11 6.12
C THR A 146 -33.47 -2.66 7.36
N GLN A 147 -32.78 -2.70 8.51
CA GLN A 147 -33.35 -3.20 9.77
C GLN A 147 -34.45 -2.28 10.29
N ASP A 148 -34.29 -0.96 10.14
CA ASP A 148 -35.29 0.02 10.53
C ASP A 148 -36.54 -0.10 9.65
N GLU A 149 -36.38 -0.21 8.32
CA GLU A 149 -37.48 -0.46 7.38
C GLU A 149 -38.24 -1.76 7.73
N GLU A 150 -37.53 -2.87 7.94
CA GLU A 150 -38.14 -4.15 8.33
C GLU A 150 -38.89 -4.06 9.68
N SER A 151 -38.36 -3.28 10.63
CA SER A 151 -38.97 -3.08 11.95
C SER A 151 -40.26 -2.27 11.86
N GLU A 152 -40.29 -1.23 11.03
CA GLU A 152 -41.49 -0.44 10.74
C GLU A 152 -42.56 -1.28 10.04
N GLU A 153 -42.20 -2.05 9.02
CA GLU A 153 -43.12 -2.95 8.32
C GLU A 153 -43.71 -4.00 9.27
N ALA A 154 -42.89 -4.61 10.13
CA ALA A 154 -43.35 -5.58 11.12
C ALA A 154 -44.28 -4.95 12.17
N ALA A 155 -44.01 -3.70 12.59
CA ALA A 155 -44.88 -2.95 13.49
C ALA A 155 -46.25 -2.67 12.84
N VAL A 156 -46.27 -2.23 11.58
CA VAL A 156 -47.50 -2.01 10.81
C VAL A 156 -48.28 -3.32 10.64
N ALA A 157 -47.62 -4.42 10.29
CA ALA A 157 -48.25 -5.73 10.13
C ALA A 157 -48.89 -6.22 11.44
N ARG A 158 -48.20 -6.05 12.58
CA ARG A 158 -48.76 -6.38 13.91
C ARG A 158 -49.99 -5.53 14.23
N LYS A 159 -49.94 -4.23 13.96
CA LYS A 159 -51.08 -3.32 14.19
C LYS A 159 -52.28 -3.71 13.31
N LEU A 160 -52.07 -4.04 12.04
CA LEU A 160 -53.12 -4.51 11.14
C LEU A 160 -53.72 -5.87 11.56
N ALA A 161 -52.88 -6.78 12.06
CA ALA A 161 -53.36 -8.05 12.60
C ALA A 161 -54.22 -7.83 13.86
N GLN A 162 -53.79 -6.92 14.74
CA GLN A 162 -54.53 -6.54 15.94
C GLN A 162 -55.89 -5.91 15.58
N THR A 163 -55.95 -4.95 14.67
CA THR A 163 -57.22 -4.32 14.26
C THR A 163 -58.18 -5.31 13.61
N ARG A 164 -57.66 -6.27 12.82
CA ARG A 164 -58.46 -7.37 12.25
C ARG A 164 -59.01 -8.29 13.34
N ALA A 165 -58.20 -8.64 14.34
CA ALA A 165 -58.63 -9.48 15.46
C ALA A 165 -59.69 -8.78 16.33
N GLU A 166 -59.50 -7.49 16.64
CA GLU A 166 -60.47 -6.66 17.38
C GLU A 166 -61.79 -6.52 16.61
N SER A 167 -61.72 -6.29 15.30
CA SER A 167 -62.92 -6.23 14.44
C SER A 167 -63.66 -7.57 14.42
N ALA A 168 -62.94 -8.69 14.29
CA ALA A 168 -63.51 -10.03 14.33
C ALA A 168 -64.18 -10.35 15.68
N ALA A 169 -63.55 -9.96 16.80
CA ALA A 169 -64.09 -10.10 18.14
C ALA A 169 -65.34 -9.23 18.37
N GLY A 170 -65.36 -8.00 17.84
CA GLY A 170 -66.53 -7.10 17.86
C GLY A 170 -67.72 -7.63 17.06
N THR A 171 -67.49 -8.32 15.93
CA THR A 171 -68.56 -9.02 15.19
C THR A 171 -69.11 -10.23 15.95
N MET A 172 -68.30 -10.94 16.74
CA MET A 172 -68.79 -12.07 17.55
C MET A 172 -69.59 -11.62 18.79
N THR A 173 -69.26 -10.47 19.39
CA THR A 173 -70.06 -9.91 20.49
C THR A 173 -71.32 -9.20 20.00
N GLY A 174 -71.32 -8.63 18.78
CA GLY A 174 -72.52 -8.08 18.14
C GLY A 174 -73.54 -9.14 17.69
N ALA A 175 -73.10 -10.34 17.31
CA ALA A 175 -73.99 -11.44 16.90
C ALA A 175 -74.72 -12.14 18.08
N MET A 176 -74.35 -11.83 19.33
CA MET A 176 -74.97 -12.39 20.54
C MET A 176 -75.98 -11.43 21.21
N ALA A 177 -76.20 -10.23 20.66
CA ALA A 177 -77.12 -9.22 21.21
C ALA A 177 -78.44 -9.13 20.40
N HIS A 178 -79.36 -10.07 20.67
CA HIS A 178 -80.84 -10.05 20.52
C HIS A 178 -81.54 -10.14 19.13
N PRO A 179 -82.79 -10.67 19.05
CA PRO A 179 -83.53 -11.55 19.97
C PRO A 179 -84.15 -12.81 19.30
N THR A 180 -84.29 -13.88 20.08
CA THR A 180 -85.24 -14.97 19.81
C THR A 180 -86.66 -14.48 20.11
N ALA A 181 -87.37 -14.03 19.09
CA ALA A 181 -88.82 -13.98 19.03
C ALA A 181 -89.23 -14.57 17.67
N ASP A 182 -90.38 -15.23 17.61
CA ASP A 182 -90.94 -15.96 16.45
C ASP A 182 -90.48 -17.41 16.26
N ALA A 183 -90.95 -18.28 17.16
CA ALA A 183 -91.05 -19.72 16.90
C ALA A 183 -92.28 -20.35 17.58
N GLU A 184 -93.47 -19.76 17.42
CA GLU A 184 -94.75 -20.43 17.73
C GLU A 184 -95.85 -19.98 16.75
N ALA A 185 -95.76 -20.43 15.49
CA ALA A 185 -96.87 -20.33 14.54
C ALA A 185 -96.73 -21.38 13.42
N SER A 186 -96.62 -22.67 13.78
CA SER A 186 -96.66 -23.75 12.76
C SER A 186 -97.11 -25.09 13.35
N LEU A 187 -98.29 -25.10 13.99
CA LEU A 187 -99.02 -26.33 14.32
C LEU A 187 -100.48 -25.95 14.55
N MET A 188 -101.37 -26.49 13.71
CA MET A 188 -102.86 -26.41 13.72
C MET A 188 -103.44 -25.78 12.45
N ARG A 189 -103.31 -26.47 11.32
CA ARG A 189 -104.28 -26.40 10.22
C ARG A 189 -104.12 -27.60 9.28
N SER A 190 -104.52 -28.76 9.78
CA SER A 190 -104.70 -29.97 8.99
C SER A 190 -105.70 -30.86 9.71
N ASP A 191 -106.99 -30.61 9.43
CA ASP A 191 -108.11 -31.55 9.50
C ASP A 191 -109.25 -30.88 8.73
N ALA A 192 -109.49 -31.28 7.48
CA ALA A 192 -110.28 -32.45 7.07
C ALA A 192 -111.64 -31.96 6.55
N LEU A 193 -111.66 -31.69 5.24
CA LEU A 193 -112.86 -31.68 4.41
C LEU A 193 -113.47 -33.09 4.43
N ALA A 194 -114.67 -33.21 4.96
CA ALA A 194 -115.52 -34.39 4.86
C ALA A 194 -116.92 -33.99 4.35
N CYS A 195 -117.30 -34.62 3.25
CA CYS A 195 -118.65 -34.95 2.78
C CYS A 195 -119.64 -33.86 2.31
N ALA A 196 -120.22 -34.20 1.14
CA ALA A 196 -121.47 -33.78 0.49
C ALA A 196 -121.43 -32.51 -0.37
#